data_AF-A0A1W5D9J4-F1
#
_entry.id   AF-A0A1W5D9J4-F1
#
_cell.length_a   1.000
_cell.length_b   1.000
_cell.length_c   1.000
_cell.angle_alpha   90.00
_cell.angle_beta   90.00
_cell.angle_gamma   90.00
#
_symmetry.space_group_name_H-M   'P 1'
#
loop_
_entity.id
_entity.type
_entity.pdbx_description
1 polymer ?
#
loop_
_entity_poly.entity_id
_entity_poly.type
_entity_poly.pdbx_seq_one_letter_code
_entity_poly.pdbx_strand_id
1 'polypeptide(L)'
;MRDSDTATPADDDWCRTEALFNGEDDGAYQTGSSSSYSLRIHGRTSLVDPEAASAVSDPVSGFRIVEEREPKSRRKGDLKVLQGDRYVCLWTPCGSSRTFNRPAELQRHYTDKHVRPNVYRCTALVHTKPCSKEYYRLDKLRYHIRTEHPRETEFVCPIPPCNAGPYTFDLLCVHVPSHDPATVRIFLGPAESCYEAKNPPLVCPVKDCGTKVNYYGSRHHLLSHDTDTRASNQEAIRGAGYSELDGLKLCPICGDSIDIRYTGLGPVGNNWLDHMFQHEPEMLHKHRRDIFKIYPRFASSDPFRNNVFKDVLATVLAKK
;
A
#
# COMPACT_ATOMS: atom_id res chain seq x y z
N MET A 1 -57.75 -7.35 -35.03
CA MET A 1 -56.63 -6.48 -35.42
C MET A 1 -55.44 -6.87 -34.56
N ARG A 2 -54.48 -7.54 -35.20
CA ARG A 2 -53.05 -7.79 -34.89
C ARG A 2 -52.64 -8.22 -33.47
N ASP A 3 -52.12 -9.45 -33.49
CA ASP A 3 -51.20 -10.11 -32.58
C ASP A 3 -49.95 -9.28 -32.28
N SER A 4 -49.26 -9.58 -31.16
CA SER A 4 -47.80 -9.85 -31.10
C SER A 4 -47.36 -10.20 -29.68
N ASP A 5 -47.12 -11.50 -29.48
CA ASP A 5 -46.19 -12.05 -28.49
C ASP A 5 -44.77 -11.53 -28.69
N THR A 6 -43.95 -11.49 -27.64
CA THR A 6 -42.75 -12.35 -27.47
C THR A 6 -41.79 -11.79 -26.42
N ALA A 7 -41.20 -12.72 -25.67
CA ALA A 7 -40.28 -12.48 -24.58
C ALA A 7 -38.82 -12.80 -24.99
N THR A 8 -37.89 -12.24 -24.21
CA THR A 8 -36.48 -12.68 -23.91
C THR A 8 -35.38 -12.46 -24.97
N PRO A 9 -34.07 -12.54 -24.61
CA PRO A 9 -33.34 -12.13 -23.39
C PRO A 9 -32.00 -11.38 -23.69
N ALA A 10 -31.20 -11.20 -22.63
CA ALA A 10 -29.86 -10.61 -22.50
C ALA A 10 -28.78 -11.08 -23.49
N ASP A 11 -27.85 -10.16 -23.84
CA ASP A 11 -26.46 -10.41 -24.27
C ASP A 11 -25.61 -9.13 -24.02
N ASP A 12 -24.95 -9.02 -22.86
CA ASP A 12 -23.87 -8.04 -22.62
C ASP A 12 -22.52 -8.78 -22.67
N ASP A 13 -22.05 -8.98 -23.90
CA ASP A 13 -20.79 -9.64 -24.27
C ASP A 13 -19.64 -8.60 -24.23
N TRP A 14 -19.12 -8.29 -23.04
CA TRP A 14 -17.94 -7.44 -22.87
C TRP A 14 -16.77 -8.25 -22.29
N CYS A 15 -15.99 -8.90 -23.17
CA CYS A 15 -14.52 -9.06 -23.11
C CYS A 15 -14.06 -10.21 -24.04
N ARG A 16 -13.75 -9.88 -25.31
CA ARG A 16 -12.91 -10.74 -26.15
C ARG A 16 -12.19 -9.93 -27.23
N THR A 17 -10.97 -9.50 -26.93
CA THR A 17 -9.96 -9.12 -27.93
C THR A 17 -8.59 -9.61 -27.47
N GLU A 18 -8.26 -10.84 -27.88
CA GLU A 18 -6.88 -11.33 -28.00
C GLU A 18 -6.36 -10.89 -29.38
N ALA A 19 -5.25 -10.13 -29.45
CA ALA A 19 -3.86 -10.59 -29.48
C ALA A 19 -3.39 -10.99 -30.88
N LEU A 20 -2.89 -10.01 -31.63
CA LEU A 20 -1.90 -10.20 -32.69
C LEU A 20 -1.10 -8.90 -32.82
N PHE A 21 0.15 -8.89 -32.37
CA PHE A 21 1.23 -8.13 -33.01
C PHE A 21 2.57 -8.71 -32.54
N ASN A 22 3.20 -9.46 -33.45
CA ASN A 22 4.62 -9.81 -33.42
C ASN A 22 5.42 -8.60 -33.88
N GLY A 23 6.60 -8.40 -33.29
CA GLY A 23 7.55 -7.38 -33.69
C GLY A 23 8.83 -7.54 -32.89
N GLU A 24 9.72 -8.37 -33.41
CA GLU A 24 11.12 -8.48 -33.04
C GLU A 24 11.83 -7.16 -33.37
N ASP A 25 12.68 -6.65 -32.48
CA ASP A 25 13.82 -5.81 -32.89
C ASP A 25 14.89 -5.76 -31.79
N ASP A 26 16.03 -6.34 -32.13
CA ASP A 26 17.27 -6.39 -31.37
C ASP A 26 18.04 -5.07 -31.54
N GLY A 27 18.22 -4.34 -30.43
CA GLY A 27 18.96 -3.08 -30.41
C GLY A 27 19.93 -2.99 -29.25
N ALA A 28 21.15 -3.51 -29.46
CA ALA A 28 22.26 -3.39 -28.53
C ALA A 28 22.71 -1.93 -28.35
N TYR A 29 22.72 -1.41 -27.12
CA TYR A 29 23.35 -0.14 -26.78
C TYR A 29 24.52 -0.33 -25.82
N GLN A 30 25.65 0.21 -26.24
CA GLN A 30 26.97 0.13 -25.62
C GLN A 30 27.03 0.93 -24.32
N THR A 31 27.63 0.36 -23.28
CA THR A 31 27.89 1.03 -21.99
C THR A 31 29.24 1.76 -22.05
N GLY A 32 29.18 3.10 -22.07
CA GLY A 32 30.33 3.99 -22.04
C GLY A 32 30.66 4.51 -20.64
N SER A 33 31.83 4.11 -20.14
CA SER A 33 32.80 4.81 -19.27
C SER A 33 32.34 5.83 -18.20
N SER A 34 32.47 5.39 -16.94
CA SER A 34 33.28 5.98 -15.86
C SER A 34 33.58 7.49 -15.86
N SER A 35 33.11 8.19 -14.82
CA SER A 35 33.80 9.36 -14.25
C SER A 35 33.70 9.33 -12.72
N SER A 36 34.83 9.07 -12.06
CA SER A 36 34.99 8.98 -10.62
C SER A 36 35.36 10.34 -10.04
N TYR A 37 34.45 10.97 -9.30
CA TYR A 37 34.78 12.14 -8.47
C TYR A 37 35.19 11.69 -7.06
N SER A 38 36.44 12.00 -6.72
CA SER A 38 37.04 11.85 -5.39
C SER A 38 36.64 13.03 -4.51
N LEU A 39 35.85 12.78 -3.46
CA LEU A 39 35.59 13.78 -2.41
C LEU A 39 36.52 13.52 -1.22
N ARG A 40 37.38 14.49 -0.92
CA ARG A 40 38.22 14.52 0.29
C ARG A 40 37.39 15.04 1.46
N ILE A 41 37.24 14.23 2.51
CA ILE A 41 36.66 14.66 3.79
C ILE A 41 37.81 14.80 4.80
N HIS A 42 38.01 16.01 5.31
CA HIS A 42 38.84 16.27 6.49
C HIS A 42 37.98 16.07 7.75
N GLY A 43 38.14 14.92 8.40
CA GLY A 43 37.59 14.64 9.74
C GLY A 43 38.64 14.89 10.81
N ARG A 44 38.37 15.84 11.70
CA ARG A 44 39.22 16.23 12.84
C ARG A 44 38.84 15.40 14.07
N THR A 45 39.86 14.86 14.72
CA THR A 45 39.85 13.96 15.89
C THR A 45 39.67 14.71 17.22
N SER A 46 38.95 14.11 18.17
CA SER A 46 39.15 14.23 19.63
C SER A 46 38.38 13.06 20.28
N LEU A 47 38.99 11.93 20.64
CA LEU A 47 39.81 11.64 21.82
C LEU A 47 39.16 12.08 23.15
N VAL A 48 38.52 11.11 23.81
CA VAL A 48 38.51 10.91 25.26
C VAL A 48 38.40 9.40 25.50
N ASP A 49 39.34 8.88 26.28
CA ASP A 49 39.64 7.48 26.56
C ASP A 49 39.11 7.05 27.97
N PRO A 50 39.21 5.75 28.35
CA PRO A 50 38.22 5.01 29.14
C PRO A 50 38.66 4.57 30.55
N GLU A 51 37.72 4.10 31.38
CA GLU A 51 37.92 3.21 32.54
C GLU A 51 36.51 2.81 33.07
N ALA A 52 36.18 1.64 33.62
CA ALA A 52 36.96 0.57 34.21
C ALA A 52 36.19 -0.77 34.19
N ALA A 53 36.94 -1.84 34.41
CA ALA A 53 36.58 -3.25 34.35
C ALA A 53 35.78 -3.78 35.56
N SER A 54 35.12 -4.92 35.38
CA SER A 54 35.13 -5.97 36.40
C SER A 54 34.89 -7.36 35.81
N ALA A 55 35.78 -8.28 36.17
CA ALA A 55 35.83 -9.67 35.76
C ALA A 55 35.22 -10.58 36.83
N VAL A 56 34.56 -11.67 36.42
CA VAL A 56 34.38 -12.85 37.26
C VAL A 56 34.42 -14.11 36.39
N SER A 57 34.98 -15.16 36.97
CA SER A 57 35.66 -16.32 36.42
C SER A 57 34.81 -17.58 36.14
N ASP A 58 35.29 -18.35 35.16
CA ASP A 58 35.06 -19.78 34.80
C ASP A 58 35.09 -20.77 36.00
N PRO A 59 34.50 -22.01 35.95
CA PRO A 59 34.99 -23.08 35.06
C PRO A 59 34.03 -24.22 34.58
N VAL A 60 34.42 -24.78 33.42
CA VAL A 60 34.48 -26.22 33.04
C VAL A 60 33.17 -27.02 32.90
N SER A 61 32.83 -27.37 31.65
CA SER A 61 32.28 -28.69 31.30
C SER A 61 32.49 -29.00 29.81
N GLY A 62 32.97 -30.20 29.52
CA GLY A 62 33.70 -30.55 28.30
C GLY A 62 32.88 -30.65 27.00
N PHE A 63 33.48 -30.17 25.92
CA PHE A 63 33.09 -30.47 24.56
C PHE A 63 33.97 -31.60 23.99
N ARG A 64 33.37 -32.77 23.79
CA ARG A 64 33.89 -33.79 22.87
C ARG A 64 33.61 -33.33 21.45
N ILE A 65 34.67 -33.20 20.65
CA ILE A 65 34.59 -33.11 19.20
C ILE A 65 34.30 -34.52 18.70
N VAL A 66 33.12 -34.70 18.11
CA VAL A 66 32.84 -35.80 17.19
C VAL A 66 32.54 -35.13 15.85
N GLU A 67 33.39 -35.41 14.87
CA GLU A 67 33.17 -35.04 13.48
C GLU A 67 32.07 -35.89 12.85
N GLU A 68 31.54 -35.34 11.75
CA GLU A 68 30.73 -35.97 10.70
C GLU A 68 29.20 -36.02 10.85
N ARG A 69 28.60 -34.99 10.22
CA ARG A 69 27.48 -35.07 9.25
C ARG A 69 26.38 -36.11 9.52
N GLU A 70 25.27 -35.62 10.05
CA GLU A 70 23.93 -36.04 9.62
C GLU A 70 22.97 -34.84 9.47
N PRO A 71 22.06 -34.87 8.48
CA PRO A 71 21.12 -33.78 8.22
C PRO A 71 20.14 -33.61 9.38
N LYS A 72 20.27 -32.49 10.11
CA LYS A 72 19.34 -32.07 11.16
C LYS A 72 17.95 -31.82 10.57
N SER A 73 17.12 -32.86 10.59
CA SER A 73 15.67 -32.76 10.48
C SER A 73 15.17 -31.79 11.55
N ARG A 74 14.70 -30.61 11.15
CA ARG A 74 14.02 -29.66 12.03
C ARG A 74 12.78 -30.36 12.60
N ARG A 75 12.87 -30.82 13.85
CA ARG A 75 11.73 -31.35 14.63
C ARG A 75 10.73 -30.22 14.85
N LYS A 76 9.77 -30.13 13.93
CA LYS A 76 8.54 -29.36 14.08
C LYS A 76 7.64 -30.23 14.96
N GLY A 77 7.56 -29.88 16.24
CA GLY A 77 6.83 -30.60 17.27
C GLY A 77 5.42 -30.98 16.83
N ASP A 78 5.23 -32.28 16.78
CA ASP A 78 4.03 -33.10 16.86
C ASP A 78 2.68 -32.37 16.99
N LEU A 79 2.09 -32.12 15.82
CA LEU A 79 0.64 -32.07 15.64
C LEU A 79 0.26 -33.03 14.49
N LYS A 80 0.48 -34.33 14.68
CA LYS A 80 -0.02 -35.36 13.77
C LYS A 80 -0.55 -36.56 14.56
N VAL A 81 -1.79 -36.47 15.02
CA VAL A 81 -2.59 -37.67 15.25
C VAL A 81 -3.37 -37.89 13.96
N LEU A 82 -2.82 -38.73 13.10
CA LEU A 82 -3.52 -39.23 11.91
C LEU A 82 -4.57 -40.23 12.39
N GLN A 83 -5.84 -39.88 12.27
CA GLN A 83 -6.93 -40.85 12.42
C GLN A 83 -7.30 -41.31 11.00
N GLY A 84 -6.42 -42.13 10.41
CA GLY A 84 -6.39 -42.42 8.97
C GLY A 84 -5.62 -41.35 8.15
N ASP A 85 -5.82 -41.31 6.82
CA ASP A 85 -5.17 -40.34 5.90
C ASP A 85 -5.71 -38.90 6.01
N ARG A 86 -6.45 -38.57 7.07
CA ARG A 86 -7.09 -37.26 7.27
C ARG A 86 -6.70 -36.65 8.62
N TYR A 87 -6.69 -35.33 8.66
CA TYR A 87 -6.38 -34.52 9.83
C TYR A 87 -7.65 -34.11 10.56
N VAL A 88 -7.65 -34.17 11.89
CA VAL A 88 -8.78 -33.76 12.73
C VAL A 88 -8.36 -32.67 13.70
N CYS A 89 -9.30 -31.81 14.09
CA CYS A 89 -9.05 -30.82 15.14
C CYS A 89 -9.25 -31.47 16.51
N LEU A 90 -8.21 -31.44 17.35
CA LEU A 90 -8.23 -32.02 18.69
C LEU A 90 -8.59 -31.02 19.80
N TRP A 91 -8.90 -29.77 19.45
CA TRP A 91 -9.24 -28.76 20.44
C TRP A 91 -10.55 -29.11 21.14
N THR A 92 -10.62 -29.09 22.47
CA THR A 92 -11.85 -29.35 23.22
C THR A 92 -12.39 -28.01 23.77
N PRO A 93 -13.67 -27.65 23.55
CA PRO A 93 -14.73 -28.36 22.83
C PRO A 93 -14.91 -27.85 21.39
N CYS A 94 -14.03 -28.25 20.46
CA CYS A 94 -14.27 -28.03 19.04
C CYS A 94 -15.45 -28.91 18.59
N GLY A 95 -16.66 -28.34 18.54
CA GLY A 95 -17.86 -29.04 18.08
C GLY A 95 -17.85 -29.42 16.59
N SER A 96 -16.73 -29.28 15.87
CA SER A 96 -16.64 -29.67 14.47
C SER A 96 -16.13 -31.10 14.33
N SER A 97 -16.97 -32.00 13.82
CA SER A 97 -16.58 -33.35 13.40
C SER A 97 -15.90 -33.38 12.01
N ARG A 98 -15.42 -32.22 11.54
CA ARG A 98 -14.82 -32.10 10.20
C ARG A 98 -13.43 -32.73 10.19
N THR A 99 -13.21 -33.58 9.19
CA THR A 99 -11.89 -34.09 8.81
C THR A 99 -11.33 -33.22 7.67
N PHE A 100 -10.03 -32.99 7.67
CA PHE A 100 -9.31 -32.17 6.69
C PHE A 100 -8.36 -33.05 5.89
N ASN A 101 -8.28 -32.83 4.58
CA ASN A 101 -7.39 -33.61 3.72
C ASN A 101 -5.96 -33.05 3.74
N ARG A 102 -5.81 -31.75 4.03
CA ARG A 102 -4.50 -31.08 4.02
C ARG A 102 -4.20 -30.46 5.39
N PRO A 103 -2.94 -30.51 5.87
CA PRO A 103 -2.57 -29.90 7.14
C PRO A 103 -2.76 -28.38 7.14
N ALA A 104 -2.64 -27.73 5.98
CA ALA A 104 -2.91 -26.28 5.83
C ALA A 104 -4.38 -25.92 6.11
N GLU A 105 -5.33 -26.81 5.80
CA GLU A 105 -6.75 -26.59 6.08
C GLU A 105 -7.06 -26.75 7.57
N LEU A 106 -6.47 -27.77 8.22
CA LEU A 106 -6.56 -27.93 9.67
C LEU A 106 -5.94 -26.72 10.40
N GLN A 107 -4.76 -26.28 9.97
CA GLN A 107 -4.09 -25.12 10.56
C GLN A 107 -4.94 -23.84 10.39
N ARG A 108 -5.57 -23.64 9.22
CA ARG A 108 -6.51 -22.55 9.00
C ARG A 108 -7.73 -22.65 9.93
N HIS A 109 -8.36 -23.81 10.00
CA HIS A 109 -9.48 -24.06 10.93
C HIS A 109 -9.09 -23.74 12.38
N TYR A 110 -7.92 -24.23 12.81
CA TYR A 110 -7.43 -24.02 14.16
C TYR A 110 -7.19 -22.54 14.47
N THR A 111 -6.57 -21.82 13.53
CA THR A 111 -6.30 -20.38 13.68
C THR A 111 -7.60 -19.58 13.72
N ASP A 112 -8.53 -19.86 12.79
CA ASP A 112 -9.78 -19.11 12.61
C ASP A 112 -10.82 -19.39 13.71
N LYS A 113 -10.81 -20.60 14.31
CA LYS A 113 -11.84 -21.03 15.28
C LYS A 113 -11.37 -21.07 16.73
N HIS A 114 -10.07 -21.27 16.98
CA HIS A 114 -9.57 -21.52 18.34
C HIS A 114 -8.58 -20.46 18.82
N VAL A 115 -7.63 -20.04 17.99
CA VAL A 115 -6.54 -19.15 18.44
C VAL A 115 -6.89 -17.68 18.32
N ARG A 116 -7.55 -17.26 17.22
CA ARG A 116 -7.83 -15.85 16.97
C ARG A 116 -9.23 -15.69 16.38
N PRO A 117 -10.26 -15.47 17.20
CA PRO A 117 -11.49 -14.88 16.69
C PRO A 117 -11.23 -13.38 16.44
N ASN A 118 -10.22 -13.03 15.61
CA ASN A 118 -10.10 -11.67 15.12
C ASN A 118 -11.28 -11.46 14.20
N VAL A 119 -12.31 -10.84 14.75
CA VAL A 119 -13.50 -10.47 14.02
C VAL A 119 -13.20 -9.17 13.29
N TYR A 120 -13.16 -9.24 11.97
CA TYR A 120 -13.04 -8.07 11.11
C TYR A 120 -14.40 -7.40 11.01
N ARG A 121 -14.56 -6.28 11.71
CA ARG A 121 -15.78 -5.45 11.69
C ARG A 121 -15.76 -4.53 10.47
N CYS A 122 -16.90 -4.36 9.82
CA CYS A 122 -17.03 -3.32 8.80
C CYS A 122 -17.08 -1.94 9.45
N THR A 123 -16.23 -1.01 9.01
CA THR A 123 -16.20 0.37 9.53
C THR A 123 -16.98 1.38 8.68
N ALA A 124 -17.74 0.90 7.69
CA ALA A 124 -18.62 1.74 6.89
C ALA A 124 -19.71 2.37 7.77
N LEU A 125 -20.02 3.64 7.52
CA LEU A 125 -21.13 4.36 8.13
C LEU A 125 -22.34 4.31 7.19
N VAL A 126 -23.38 3.59 7.61
CA VAL A 126 -24.67 3.50 6.91
C VAL A 126 -25.69 4.33 7.70
N HIS A 127 -26.21 5.40 7.09
CA HIS A 127 -27.12 6.34 7.76
C HIS A 127 -26.61 6.80 9.14
N THR A 128 -25.37 7.31 9.17
CA THR A 128 -24.65 7.79 10.37
C THR A 128 -24.33 6.75 11.44
N LYS A 129 -24.63 5.47 11.22
CA LYS A 129 -24.32 4.38 12.15
C LYS A 129 -23.30 3.40 11.55
N PRO A 130 -22.39 2.82 12.35
CA PRO A 130 -21.45 1.83 11.86
C PRO A 130 -22.18 0.55 11.41
N CYS A 131 -21.71 -0.03 10.31
CA CYS A 131 -22.20 -1.30 9.80
C CYS A 131 -21.95 -2.41 10.83
N SER A 132 -23.00 -3.16 11.20
CA SER A 132 -22.92 -4.24 12.20
C SER A 132 -22.37 -5.56 11.64
N LYS A 133 -21.96 -5.60 10.37
CA LYS A 133 -21.45 -6.83 9.75
C LYS A 133 -20.03 -7.13 10.20
N GLU A 134 -19.83 -8.40 10.53
CA GLU A 134 -18.61 -8.94 11.11
C GLU A 134 -18.17 -10.18 10.33
N TYR A 135 -16.87 -10.31 10.07
CA TYR A 135 -16.30 -11.40 9.29
C TYR A 135 -15.10 -12.00 9.99
N TYR A 136 -14.98 -13.33 9.99
CA TYR A 136 -13.77 -14.02 10.48
C TYR A 136 -12.62 -14.01 9.47
N ARG A 137 -12.91 -13.60 8.24
CA ARG A 137 -11.98 -13.63 7.12
C ARG A 137 -11.95 -12.29 6.41
N LEU A 138 -10.74 -11.78 6.21
CA LEU A 138 -10.51 -10.49 5.57
C LEU A 138 -11.04 -10.43 4.14
N ASP A 139 -10.89 -11.50 3.34
CA ASP A 139 -11.39 -11.53 1.96
C ASP A 139 -12.91 -11.40 1.88
N LYS A 140 -13.63 -11.89 2.90
CA LYS A 140 -15.08 -11.74 3.00
C LYS A 140 -15.48 -10.33 3.42
N LEU A 141 -14.73 -9.69 4.32
CA LEU A 141 -14.93 -8.27 4.63
C LEU A 141 -14.68 -7.40 3.38
N ARG A 142 -13.61 -7.66 2.62
CA ARG A 142 -13.30 -6.93 1.37
C ARG A 142 -14.42 -7.07 0.34
N TYR A 143 -14.92 -8.28 0.15
CA TYR A 143 -16.04 -8.54 -0.76
C TYR A 143 -17.28 -7.76 -0.31
N HIS A 144 -17.64 -7.85 0.97
CA HIS A 144 -18.74 -7.10 1.57
C HIS A 144 -18.61 -5.59 1.34
N ILE A 145 -17.43 -5.01 1.60
CA ILE A 145 -17.22 -3.57 1.41
C ILE A 145 -17.43 -3.18 -0.06
N ARG A 146 -17.00 -4.02 -1.00
CA ARG A 146 -17.12 -3.73 -2.42
C ARG A 146 -18.55 -3.87 -2.96
N THR A 147 -19.32 -4.82 -2.43
CA THR A 147 -20.65 -5.15 -2.96
C THR A 147 -21.78 -4.43 -2.24
N GLU A 148 -21.65 -4.23 -0.93
CA GLU A 148 -22.74 -3.66 -0.10
C GLU A 148 -22.58 -2.15 0.13
N HIS A 149 -21.37 -1.60 -0.01
CA HIS A 149 -21.11 -0.17 0.23
C HIS A 149 -20.68 0.52 -1.06
N PRO A 150 -21.39 1.57 -1.51
CA PRO A 150 -20.93 2.39 -2.63
C PRO A 150 -19.59 3.08 -2.32
N ARG A 151 -18.88 3.54 -3.36
CA ARG A 151 -17.56 4.18 -3.18
C ARG A 151 -17.62 5.49 -2.39
N GLU A 152 -18.76 6.17 -2.42
CA GLU A 152 -19.04 7.38 -1.67
C GLU A 152 -19.33 7.12 -0.19
N THR A 153 -19.49 5.85 0.22
CA THR A 153 -19.69 5.52 1.63
C THR A 153 -18.51 6.01 2.47
N GLU A 154 -18.87 6.58 3.60
CA GLU A 154 -17.93 7.05 4.60
C GLU A 154 -17.54 5.92 5.54
N PHE A 155 -16.29 5.94 6.01
CA PHE A 155 -15.70 4.94 6.88
C PHE A 155 -14.99 5.63 8.04
N VAL A 156 -14.97 4.97 9.18
CA VAL A 156 -14.11 5.34 10.30
C VAL A 156 -12.84 4.49 10.31
N CYS A 157 -11.77 5.02 10.88
CA CYS A 157 -10.55 4.25 11.09
C CYS A 157 -10.82 3.03 12.01
N PRO A 158 -10.44 1.81 11.61
CA PRO A 158 -10.63 0.61 12.43
C PRO A 158 -9.61 0.46 13.58
N ILE A 159 -8.60 1.34 13.67
CA ILE A 159 -7.47 1.21 14.58
C ILE A 159 -7.75 2.03 15.86
N PRO A 160 -7.97 1.42 17.03
CA PRO A 160 -8.07 2.15 18.29
C PRO A 160 -6.70 2.71 18.74
N PRO A 161 -6.62 3.90 19.37
CA PRO A 161 -7.71 4.82 19.69
C PRO A 161 -8.03 5.82 18.56
N CYS A 162 -7.61 5.55 17.32
CA CYS A 162 -7.85 6.45 16.21
C CYS A 162 -9.34 6.48 15.85
N ASN A 163 -10.00 7.57 16.23
CA ASN A 163 -11.38 7.85 15.85
C ASN A 163 -11.46 8.77 14.63
N ALA A 164 -10.43 8.78 13.79
CA ALA A 164 -10.37 9.66 12.64
C ALA A 164 -11.32 9.17 11.53
N GLY A 165 -11.95 10.14 10.86
CA GLY A 165 -13.03 9.95 9.90
C GLY A 165 -14.15 10.97 10.16
N PRO A 166 -15.25 10.93 9.38
CA PRO A 166 -15.50 10.02 8.27
C PRO A 166 -14.55 10.23 7.08
N TYR A 167 -14.14 9.13 6.45
CA TYR A 167 -13.31 9.09 5.24
C TYR A 167 -14.02 8.33 4.13
N THR A 168 -13.89 8.76 2.87
CA THR A 168 -14.22 7.85 1.75
C THR A 168 -13.28 6.63 1.78
N PHE A 169 -13.63 5.53 1.11
CA PHE A 169 -12.78 4.34 1.09
C PHE A 169 -11.35 4.63 0.63
N ASP A 170 -11.18 5.45 -0.40
CA ASP A 170 -9.87 5.85 -0.92
C ASP A 170 -9.04 6.63 0.13
N LEU A 171 -9.69 7.56 0.85
CA LEU A 171 -9.11 8.32 1.95
C LEU A 171 -8.75 7.42 3.15
N LEU A 172 -9.56 6.41 3.44
CA LEU A 172 -9.26 5.45 4.49
C LEU A 172 -8.02 4.61 4.12
N CYS A 173 -7.90 4.24 2.84
CA CYS A 173 -6.74 3.50 2.36
C CYS A 173 -5.45 4.28 2.51
N VAL A 174 -5.55 5.60 2.49
CA VAL A 174 -4.45 6.52 2.73
C VAL A 174 -4.14 6.67 4.21
N HIS A 175 -5.18 6.84 5.00
CA HIS A 175 -5.06 7.08 6.41
C HIS A 175 -4.51 5.87 7.16
N VAL A 176 -4.99 4.65 6.88
CA VAL A 176 -4.66 3.46 7.67
C VAL A 176 -3.13 3.18 7.73
N PRO A 177 -2.40 3.23 6.60
CA PRO A 177 -0.95 3.08 6.60
C PRO A 177 -0.19 4.11 7.45
N SER A 178 -0.81 5.22 7.86
CA SER A 178 -0.22 6.23 8.74
C SER A 178 0.06 5.78 10.16
N HIS A 179 -0.63 4.74 10.59
CA HIS A 179 -0.48 4.22 11.94
C HIS A 179 0.83 3.44 12.01
N ASP A 180 1.32 3.25 13.24
CA ASP A 180 2.46 2.39 13.48
C ASP A 180 2.23 1.01 12.81
N PRO A 181 3.18 0.49 12.02
CA PRO A 181 3.01 -0.76 11.27
C PRO A 181 2.65 -1.97 12.14
N ALA A 182 3.13 -2.03 13.40
CA ALA A 182 2.75 -3.11 14.30
C ALA A 182 1.26 -3.02 14.66
N THR A 183 0.75 -1.81 14.89
CA THR A 183 -0.67 -1.53 15.13
C THR A 183 -1.54 -1.88 13.91
N VAL A 184 -1.13 -1.47 12.71
CA VAL A 184 -1.83 -1.83 11.45
C VAL A 184 -1.93 -3.35 11.32
N ARG A 185 -0.84 -4.09 11.56
CA ARG A 185 -0.83 -5.55 11.50
C ARG A 185 -1.70 -6.22 12.55
N ILE A 186 -1.86 -5.64 13.73
CA ILE A 186 -2.73 -6.21 14.78
C ILE A 186 -4.20 -6.08 14.39
N PHE A 187 -4.63 -4.88 13.99
CA PHE A 187 -6.05 -4.60 13.76
C PHE A 187 -6.54 -4.98 12.36
N LEU A 188 -5.65 -4.98 11.37
CA LEU A 188 -6.01 -5.30 10.00
C LEU A 188 -5.38 -6.63 9.54
N GLY A 189 -4.39 -7.17 10.26
CA GLY A 189 -3.73 -8.43 9.89
C GLY A 189 -2.81 -8.25 8.67
N PRO A 190 -2.62 -9.30 7.83
CA PRO A 190 -1.93 -9.21 6.53
C PRO A 190 -2.62 -8.28 5.50
N ALA A 191 -3.64 -7.53 5.93
CA ALA A 191 -4.33 -6.50 5.18
C ALA A 191 -3.50 -5.25 4.91
N GLU A 192 -2.23 -5.17 5.31
CA GLU A 192 -1.28 -4.23 4.68
C GLU A 192 -1.46 -4.30 3.16
N SER A 193 -1.63 -5.50 2.58
CA SER A 193 -1.94 -5.70 1.16
C SER A 193 -3.27 -5.11 0.63
N CYS A 194 -4.24 -4.75 1.49
CA CYS A 194 -5.44 -4.01 1.06
C CYS A 194 -5.10 -2.58 0.67
N TYR A 195 -4.16 -2.00 1.40
CA TYR A 195 -3.91 -0.56 1.51
C TYR A 195 -2.57 -0.18 0.89
N GLU A 196 -1.63 -1.12 0.85
CA GLU A 196 -0.60 -1.24 -0.15
C GLU A 196 -1.27 -1.56 -1.50
N ALA A 197 -2.03 -0.60 -2.03
CA ALA A 197 -2.11 -0.47 -3.46
C ALA A 197 -0.65 -0.40 -3.93
N LYS A 198 -0.13 -1.52 -4.46
CA LYS A 198 1.08 -1.51 -5.26
C LYS A 198 0.89 -0.33 -6.20
N ASN A 199 1.65 0.76 -6.01
CA ASN A 199 1.55 1.95 -6.85
C ASN A 199 1.56 1.45 -8.29
N PRO A 200 0.40 1.39 -8.98
CA PRO A 200 0.38 0.76 -10.27
C PRO A 200 1.35 1.57 -11.12
N PRO A 201 2.20 0.92 -11.92
CA PRO A 201 3.12 1.66 -12.76
C PRO A 201 2.29 2.67 -13.57
N LEU A 202 2.67 3.94 -13.47
CA LEU A 202 2.06 5.01 -14.20
C LEU A 202 2.43 4.82 -15.67
N VAL A 203 1.46 4.93 -16.56
CA VAL A 203 1.74 4.96 -17.99
C VAL A 203 2.13 6.39 -18.34
N CYS A 204 3.21 6.55 -19.10
CA CYS A 204 3.62 7.87 -19.58
C CYS A 204 2.46 8.52 -20.36
N PRO A 205 2.10 9.79 -20.06
CA PRO A 205 1.02 10.49 -20.76
C PRO A 205 1.40 10.98 -22.16
N VAL A 206 2.68 10.88 -22.56
CA VAL A 206 3.13 11.21 -23.91
C VAL A 206 2.59 10.15 -24.88
N LYS A 207 1.91 10.61 -25.94
CA LYS A 207 1.36 9.74 -26.98
C LYS A 207 2.43 8.82 -27.53
N ASP A 208 2.06 7.55 -27.76
CA ASP A 208 2.91 6.49 -28.32
C ASP A 208 4.11 6.06 -27.45
N CYS A 209 4.36 6.68 -26.30
CA CYS A 209 5.43 6.25 -25.39
C CYS A 209 5.11 4.93 -24.69
N GLY A 210 3.91 4.80 -24.10
CA GLY A 210 3.43 3.58 -23.43
C GLY A 210 4.26 3.09 -22.23
N THR A 211 5.36 3.77 -21.90
CA THR A 211 6.32 3.31 -20.90
C THR A 211 5.68 3.32 -19.52
N LYS A 212 5.81 2.20 -18.82
CA LYS A 212 5.34 1.98 -17.46
C LYS A 212 6.43 2.42 -16.47
N VAL A 213 6.21 3.54 -15.80
CA VAL A 213 7.14 4.13 -14.85
C VAL A 213 6.62 4.02 -13.42
N ASN A 214 7.53 3.83 -12.47
CA ASN A 214 7.16 3.99 -11.07
C ASN A 214 6.92 5.48 -10.76
N TYR A 215 6.24 5.75 -9.64
CA TYR A 215 5.88 7.10 -9.23
C TYR A 215 7.07 8.08 -9.13
N TYR A 216 8.25 7.61 -8.72
CA TYR A 216 9.44 8.46 -8.57
C TYR A 216 10.20 8.67 -9.89
N GLY A 217 10.14 7.67 -10.78
CA GLY A 217 10.77 7.71 -12.09
C GLY A 217 9.97 8.51 -13.12
N SER A 218 8.69 8.81 -12.85
CA SER A 218 7.84 9.49 -13.83
C SER A 218 8.36 10.85 -14.25
N ARG A 219 8.94 11.63 -13.34
CA ARG A 219 9.55 12.93 -13.67
C ARG A 219 10.76 12.76 -14.57
N HIS A 220 11.70 11.90 -14.17
CA HIS A 220 12.93 11.68 -14.92
C HIS A 220 12.63 11.14 -16.32
N HIS A 221 11.66 10.24 -16.43
CA HIS A 221 11.18 9.72 -17.70
C HIS A 221 10.48 10.79 -18.54
N LEU A 222 9.58 11.60 -17.98
CA LEU A 222 8.98 12.71 -18.72
C LEU A 222 10.05 13.64 -19.32
N LEU A 223 11.10 13.96 -18.53
CA LEU A 223 12.23 14.77 -18.97
C LEU A 223 13.17 14.07 -19.98
N SER A 224 13.01 12.77 -20.21
CA SER A 224 13.73 12.06 -21.29
C SER A 224 13.12 12.29 -22.66
N HIS A 225 11.87 12.77 -22.72
CA HIS A 225 11.29 13.28 -23.95
C HIS A 225 11.81 14.69 -24.25
N ASP A 226 12.07 14.96 -25.53
CA ASP A 226 12.44 16.29 -25.99
C ASP A 226 11.31 17.32 -25.74
N THR A 227 11.68 18.60 -25.81
CA THR A 227 10.77 19.71 -25.49
C THR A 227 9.58 19.77 -26.45
N ASP A 228 9.78 19.48 -27.73
CA ASP A 228 8.73 19.59 -28.76
C ASP A 228 7.70 18.46 -28.61
N THR A 229 8.16 17.24 -28.30
CA THR A 229 7.31 16.10 -27.96
C THR A 229 6.47 16.41 -26.72
N ARG A 230 7.06 16.98 -25.66
CA ARG A 230 6.30 17.36 -24.45
C ARG A 230 5.29 18.47 -24.74
N ALA A 231 5.68 19.50 -25.49
CA ALA A 231 4.80 20.60 -25.87
C ALA A 231 3.59 20.09 -26.69
N SER A 232 3.83 19.19 -27.64
CA SER A 232 2.77 18.55 -28.45
C SER A 232 1.82 17.68 -27.62
N ASN A 233 2.26 17.21 -26.45
CA ASN A 233 1.49 16.37 -25.52
C ASN A 233 1.07 17.11 -24.24
N GLN A 234 1.13 18.44 -24.22
CA GLN A 234 0.93 19.24 -23.00
C GLN A 234 -0.41 18.96 -22.30
N GLU A 235 -1.49 18.77 -23.04
CA GLU A 235 -2.83 18.54 -22.46
C GLU A 235 -2.91 17.19 -21.75
N ALA A 236 -2.35 16.13 -22.34
CA ALA A 236 -2.29 14.80 -21.73
C ALA A 236 -1.36 14.79 -20.50
N ILE A 237 -0.21 15.47 -20.59
CA ILE A 237 0.74 15.60 -19.47
C ILE A 237 0.08 16.35 -18.30
N ARG A 238 -0.59 17.47 -18.57
CA ARG A 238 -1.34 18.24 -17.56
C ARG A 238 -2.51 17.47 -17.00
N GLY A 239 -3.25 16.73 -17.83
CA GLY A 239 -4.35 15.85 -17.39
C GLY A 239 -3.88 14.70 -16.48
N ALA A 240 -2.63 14.26 -16.63
CA ALA A 240 -1.96 13.32 -15.72
C ALA A 240 -1.37 13.99 -14.46
N GLY A 241 -1.53 15.32 -14.33
CA GLY A 241 -1.10 16.12 -13.19
C GLY A 241 0.38 16.45 -13.20
N TYR A 242 1.00 16.61 -14.37
CA TYR A 242 2.40 17.01 -14.53
C TYR A 242 2.54 18.31 -15.33
N SER A 243 3.60 19.06 -15.05
CA SER A 243 4.04 20.21 -15.84
C SER A 243 4.85 19.73 -17.05
N GLU A 244 4.50 20.25 -18.23
CA GLU A 244 5.20 19.97 -19.48
C GLU A 244 6.64 20.50 -19.49
N LEU A 245 6.96 21.53 -18.68
CA LEU A 245 8.25 22.22 -18.70
C LEU A 245 9.32 21.49 -17.88
N ASP A 246 9.00 21.08 -16.66
CA ASP A 246 9.94 20.57 -15.66
C ASP A 246 9.60 19.15 -15.14
N GLY A 247 8.49 18.58 -15.61
CA GLY A 247 7.99 17.26 -15.18
C GLY A 247 7.59 17.22 -13.71
N LEU A 248 7.45 18.38 -13.05
CA LEU A 248 6.94 18.47 -11.69
C LEU A 248 5.46 18.16 -11.64
N LYS A 249 4.96 17.80 -10.46
CA LYS A 249 3.52 17.56 -10.29
C LYS A 249 2.78 18.89 -10.18
N LEU A 250 1.60 18.97 -10.77
CA LEU A 250 0.75 20.14 -10.67
C LEU A 250 -0.16 20.05 -9.45
N CYS A 251 -0.34 21.16 -8.77
CA CYS A 251 -1.39 21.33 -7.79
C CYS A 251 -2.77 21.27 -8.49
N PRO A 252 -3.71 20.39 -8.10
CA PRO A 252 -5.06 20.40 -8.66
C PRO A 252 -5.89 21.62 -8.28
N ILE A 253 -5.44 22.41 -7.28
CA ILE A 253 -6.17 23.59 -6.78
C ILE A 253 -5.77 24.84 -7.56
N CYS A 254 -4.47 25.17 -7.61
CA CYS A 254 -3.98 26.38 -8.29
C CYS A 254 -3.24 26.12 -9.60
N GLY A 255 -2.86 24.88 -9.90
CA GLY A 255 -2.05 24.57 -11.08
C GLY A 255 -0.55 24.83 -10.93
N ASP A 256 -0.06 25.23 -9.75
CA ASP A 256 1.37 25.45 -9.53
C ASP A 256 2.17 24.16 -9.58
N SER A 257 3.42 24.25 -10.05
CA SER A 257 4.35 23.12 -10.07
C SER A 257 4.97 22.89 -8.68
N ILE A 258 4.90 21.65 -8.20
CA ILE A 258 5.34 21.24 -6.88
C ILE A 258 6.45 20.20 -7.01
N ASP A 259 7.60 20.44 -6.36
CA ASP A 259 8.66 19.43 -6.24
C ASP A 259 8.35 18.49 -5.07
N ILE A 260 7.95 17.27 -5.41
CA ILE A 260 7.68 16.20 -4.43
C ILE A 260 8.95 15.58 -3.84
N ARG A 261 10.15 16.03 -4.25
CA ARG A 261 11.40 15.52 -3.68
C ARG A 261 11.49 15.90 -2.21
N TYR A 262 11.32 14.87 -1.37
CA TYR A 262 11.54 14.93 0.06
C TYR A 262 13.04 14.92 0.32
N THR A 263 13.69 16.07 0.16
CA THR A 263 15.02 16.25 0.73
C THR A 263 14.79 16.80 2.12
N GLY A 264 14.89 15.97 3.16
CA GLY A 264 14.88 16.40 4.57
C GLY A 264 16.05 17.32 4.96
N LEU A 265 16.68 17.97 3.98
CA LEU A 265 17.85 18.83 4.06
C LEU A 265 17.73 20.08 3.15
N GLY A 266 16.58 20.29 2.48
CA GLY A 266 16.34 21.48 1.67
C GLY A 266 15.67 22.60 2.49
N PRO A 267 15.85 23.89 2.11
CA PRO A 267 15.16 25.00 2.76
C PRO A 267 13.63 24.79 2.75
N VAL A 268 13.00 25.17 3.85
CA VAL A 268 11.64 24.85 4.34
C VAL A 268 10.49 25.45 3.48
N GLY A 269 10.57 25.41 2.14
CA GLY A 269 9.68 26.21 1.29
C GLY A 269 8.84 25.47 0.25
N ASN A 270 9.26 24.31 -0.24
CA ASN A 270 8.71 23.76 -1.50
C ASN A 270 8.27 22.31 -1.39
N ASN A 271 7.92 21.82 -0.20
CA ASN A 271 7.32 20.49 -0.09
C ASN A 271 5.81 20.58 -0.41
N TRP A 272 5.25 19.50 -0.95
CA TRP A 272 3.85 19.46 -1.35
C TRP A 272 2.86 19.77 -0.23
N LEU A 273 3.16 19.37 1.01
CA LEU A 273 2.29 19.63 2.15
C LEU A 273 2.25 21.12 2.46
N ASP A 274 3.41 21.79 2.51
CA ASP A 274 3.52 23.23 2.75
C ASP A 274 2.71 24.00 1.71
N HIS A 275 2.78 23.58 0.44
CA HIS A 275 1.96 24.17 -0.62
C HIS A 275 0.46 23.90 -0.43
N MET A 276 0.06 22.68 -0.05
CA MET A 276 -1.34 22.36 0.24
C MET A 276 -1.90 23.21 1.39
N PHE A 277 -1.10 23.55 2.40
CA PHE A 277 -1.52 24.43 3.50
C PHE A 277 -1.74 25.89 3.12
N GLN A 278 -1.22 26.32 1.96
CA GLN A 278 -1.46 27.68 1.47
C GLN A 278 -2.86 27.83 0.85
N HIS A 279 -3.57 26.72 0.61
CA HIS A 279 -4.93 26.75 0.07
C HIS A 279 -5.99 26.86 1.16
N GLU A 280 -7.05 27.59 0.85
CA GLU A 280 -8.23 27.66 1.71
C GLU A 280 -8.88 26.28 1.90
N PRO A 281 -9.39 25.97 3.12
CA PRO A 281 -10.05 24.71 3.43
C PRO A 281 -11.14 24.25 2.46
N GLU A 282 -11.94 25.19 1.97
CA GLU A 282 -13.03 24.91 1.04
C GLU A 282 -12.52 24.37 -0.30
N MET A 283 -11.38 24.89 -0.76
CA MET A 283 -10.74 24.47 -2.02
C MET A 283 -10.15 23.06 -1.90
N LEU A 284 -9.50 22.76 -0.77
CA LEU A 284 -9.02 21.41 -0.46
C LEU A 284 -10.18 20.40 -0.44
N HIS A 285 -11.31 20.77 0.16
CA HIS A 285 -12.51 19.92 0.19
C HIS A 285 -13.12 19.71 -1.19
N LYS A 286 -13.22 20.78 -2.00
CA LYS A 286 -13.74 20.76 -3.37
C LYS A 286 -12.89 19.88 -4.28
N HIS A 287 -11.56 19.97 -4.18
CA HIS A 287 -10.60 19.25 -5.02
C HIS A 287 -10.09 17.93 -4.42
N ARG A 288 -10.68 17.45 -3.32
CA ARG A 288 -10.20 16.23 -2.63
C ARG A 288 -10.04 15.03 -3.57
N ARG A 289 -10.97 14.83 -4.51
CA ARG A 289 -10.92 13.72 -5.49
C ARG A 289 -9.73 13.86 -6.44
N ASP A 290 -9.49 15.07 -6.94
CA ASP A 290 -8.39 15.35 -7.86
C ASP A 290 -7.03 15.22 -7.16
N ILE A 291 -6.95 15.64 -5.90
CA ILE A 291 -5.79 15.46 -5.03
C ILE A 291 -5.42 13.97 -4.92
N PHE A 292 -6.40 13.09 -4.61
CA PHE A 292 -6.13 11.65 -4.54
C PHE A 292 -5.80 11.02 -5.89
N LYS A 293 -6.45 11.49 -6.97
CA LYS A 293 -6.19 10.99 -8.32
C LYS A 293 -4.77 11.28 -8.78
N ILE A 294 -4.26 12.50 -8.53
CA ILE A 294 -2.92 12.92 -8.98
C ILE A 294 -1.83 12.37 -8.05
N TYR A 295 -2.13 12.22 -6.77
CA TYR A 295 -1.17 11.82 -5.74
C TYR A 295 -1.62 10.56 -4.97
N PRO A 296 -1.70 9.39 -5.63
CA PRO A 296 -2.09 8.15 -4.98
C PRO A 296 -1.12 7.73 -3.88
N ARG A 297 0.11 8.27 -3.84
CA ARG A 297 1.10 7.98 -2.80
C ARG A 297 0.85 8.62 -1.45
N PHE A 298 0.01 9.64 -1.35
CA PHE A 298 -0.48 10.02 -0.02
C PHE A 298 -1.20 8.84 0.61
N ALA A 299 -1.62 7.84 -0.18
CA ALA A 299 -2.16 6.62 0.34
C ALA A 299 -1.20 5.66 1.07
N SER A 300 0.09 6.00 1.16
CA SER A 300 1.13 5.06 1.61
C SER A 300 1.56 5.26 3.07
N SER A 301 2.22 4.23 3.60
CA SER A 301 2.59 3.98 5.01
C SER A 301 3.62 4.92 5.65
N ASP A 302 3.81 6.14 5.14
CA ASP A 302 4.71 7.11 5.76
C ASP A 302 4.02 7.79 6.96
N PRO A 303 4.43 7.52 8.22
CA PRO A 303 3.76 8.01 9.42
C PRO A 303 3.88 9.54 9.55
N PHE A 304 4.97 10.13 9.04
CA PHE A 304 5.22 11.57 9.15
C PHE A 304 4.30 12.37 8.21
N ARG A 305 4.07 11.86 6.99
CA ARG A 305 3.27 12.55 5.97
C ARG A 305 1.77 12.53 6.24
N ASN A 306 1.32 11.50 6.94
CA ASN A 306 -0.09 11.33 7.22
C ASN A 306 -0.60 12.14 8.41
N ASN A 307 0.24 12.46 9.41
CA ASN A 307 -0.17 13.35 10.50
C ASN A 307 -0.41 14.78 10.00
N VAL A 308 0.40 15.22 9.03
CA VAL A 308 0.24 16.53 8.41
C VAL A 308 -1.04 16.62 7.57
N PHE A 309 -1.37 15.59 6.79
CA PHE A 309 -2.65 15.54 6.06
C PHE A 309 -3.86 15.38 6.99
N LYS A 310 -3.69 14.69 8.14
CA LYS A 310 -4.70 14.63 9.22
C LYS A 310 -4.95 16.02 9.81
N ASP A 311 -3.91 16.82 10.05
CA ASP A 311 -4.05 18.18 10.58
C ASP A 311 -4.70 19.12 9.56
N VAL A 312 -4.39 18.98 8.26
CA VAL A 312 -5.12 19.67 7.18
C VAL A 312 -6.60 19.32 7.25
N LEU A 313 -6.96 18.03 7.13
CA LEU A 313 -8.36 17.61 7.11
C LEU A 313 -9.10 17.94 8.41
N ALA A 314 -8.47 17.77 9.57
CA ALA A 314 -9.06 18.09 10.85
C ALA A 314 -9.27 19.61 11.03
N THR A 315 -8.32 20.44 10.61
CA THR A 315 -8.46 21.91 10.66
C THR A 315 -9.51 22.40 9.66
N VAL A 316 -9.60 21.77 8.49
CA VAL A 316 -10.64 22.03 7.47
C VAL A 316 -12.02 21.65 7.98
N LEU A 317 -12.14 20.53 8.69
CA LEU A 317 -13.42 20.02 9.20
C LEU A 317 -13.86 20.68 10.51
N ALA A 318 -12.93 21.14 11.36
CA ALA A 318 -13.21 21.78 12.65
C ALA A 318 -13.58 23.28 12.56
N LYS A 319 -13.41 23.91 11.39
CA LYS A 319 -13.86 25.29 11.12
C LYS A 319 -15.33 25.38 10.66
N LYS A 320 -16.07 24.27 10.70
CA LYS A 320 -17.53 24.21 10.54
C LYS A 320 -18.20 23.99 11.89
#